data_AF-A0A6A7JR04-F1
#
_entry.id   AF-A0A6A7JR04-F1
#
_cell.length_a   1.000
_cell.length_b   1.000
_cell.length_c   1.000
_cell.angle_alpha   90.00
_cell.angle_beta   90.00
_cell.angle_gamma   90.00
#
_symmetry.space_group_name_H-M   'P 1'
#
loop_
_entity.id
_entity.type
_entity.pdbx_description
1 polymer ?
#
loop_
_entity_poly.entity_id
_entity_poly.type
_entity_poly.pdbx_seq_one_letter_code
_entity_poly.pdbx_strand_id
1 'polypeptide(L)' 'MIYILEFFKGASLALMFFSAFFFFQFNSFTYFCLGIIPGLLLTLIFILLLKNYELKNHKN' A
#
# COMPACT_ATOMS: atom_id res chain seq x y z
N MET A 1 9.75 11.34 -8.78
CA MET A 1 9.71 10.46 -7.58
C MET A 1 8.48 10.70 -6.72
N ILE A 2 8.09 11.95 -6.45
CA ILE A 2 6.89 12.33 -5.67
C ILE A 2 5.60 11.73 -6.25
N TYR A 3 5.38 11.82 -7.57
CA TYR A 3 4.18 11.25 -8.21
C TYR A 3 4.02 9.73 -8.05
N ILE A 4 5.12 8.98 -8.13
CA ILE A 4 5.10 7.52 -7.95
C ILE A 4 4.79 7.19 -6.49
N LEU A 5 5.33 7.95 -5.55
CA LEU A 5 5.07 7.82 -4.13
C LEU A 5 3.58 8.09 -3.81
N GLU A 6 2.98 9.14 -4.35
CA GLU A 6 1.55 9.42 -4.20
C GLU A 6 0.67 8.35 -4.83
N PHE A 7 1.06 7.81 -5.98
CA PHE A 7 0.37 6.69 -6.62
C PHE A 7 0.36 5.44 -5.72
N PHE A 8 1.51 5.05 -5.16
CA PHE A 8 1.60 3.90 -4.26
C PHE A 8 0.77 4.07 -2.98
N LYS A 9 0.74 5.28 -2.42
CA LYS A 9 -0.13 5.61 -1.28
C LYS A 9 -1.61 5.44 -1.63
N GLY A 10 -2.04 5.97 -2.79
CA GLY A 10 -3.40 5.84 -3.27
C GLY A 10 -3.78 4.39 -3.57
N ALA A 11 -2.91 3.64 -4.25
CA ALA A 11 -3.14 2.24 -4.60
C ALA A 11 -3.26 1.34 -3.36
N SER A 12 -2.43 1.56 -2.34
CA SER A 12 -2.51 0.84 -1.07
C SER A 12 -3.83 1.09 -0.35
N LEU A 13 -4.23 2.35 -0.23
CA LEU A 13 -5.52 2.72 0.36
C LEU A 13 -6.69 2.11 -0.42
N ALA A 14 -6.66 2.18 -1.75
CA ALA A 14 -7.69 1.59 -2.59
C ALA A 14 -7.79 0.07 -2.36
N LEU A 15 -6.66 -0.65 -2.35
CA LEU A 15 -6.64 -2.09 -2.08
C LEU A 15 -7.26 -2.45 -0.71
N MET A 16 -6.94 -1.68 0.33
CA MET A 16 -7.53 -1.88 1.65
C MET A 16 -9.04 -1.58 1.64
N PHE A 17 -9.48 -0.47 1.05
CA PHE A 17 -10.90 -0.11 0.98
C PHE A 17 -11.72 -1.11 0.15
N PHE A 18 -11.25 -1.51 -1.03
CA PHE A 18 -11.93 -2.48 -1.87
C PHE A 18 -11.99 -3.85 -1.18
N SER A 19 -10.93 -4.29 -0.49
CA SER A 19 -11.00 -5.55 0.27
C SER A 19 -11.99 -5.51 1.43
N ALA A 20 -12.07 -4.39 2.16
CA ALA A 20 -13.06 -4.20 3.22
C ALA A 20 -14.48 -4.22 2.64
N PHE A 21 -14.70 -3.52 1.51
CA PHE A 21 -15.99 -3.52 0.82
C PHE A 21 -16.41 -4.92 0.35
N PHE A 22 -15.51 -5.66 -0.31
CA PHE A 22 -15.78 -7.03 -0.74
C PHE A 22 -15.97 -8.00 0.43
N PHE A 23 -15.27 -7.78 1.55
CA PHE A 23 -15.51 -8.55 2.77
C PHE A 23 -16.93 -8.34 3.28
N PHE A 24 -17.42 -7.11 3.37
CA PHE A 24 -18.81 -6.85 3.80
C PHE A 24 -19.85 -7.40 2.81
N GLN A 25 -19.58 -7.35 1.52
CA GLN A 25 -20.52 -7.82 0.50
C GLN A 25 -20.61 -9.35 0.41
N PHE A 26 -19.48 -10.04 0.48
CA PHE A 26 -19.41 -11.50 0.29
C PHE A 26 -19.22 -12.27 1.61
N ASN A 27 -19.04 -11.57 2.73
CA ASN A 27 -18.74 -12.11 4.06
C ASN A 27 -17.61 -13.17 4.06
N SER A 28 -16.66 -13.01 3.15
CA SER A 28 -15.59 -13.99 2.93
C SER A 28 -14.24 -13.38 3.26
N PHE A 29 -13.58 -14.02 4.24
CA PHE A 29 -12.27 -13.64 4.74
C PHE A 29 -11.19 -13.72 3.65
N THR A 30 -11.38 -14.54 2.62
CA THR A 30 -10.45 -14.65 1.50
C THR A 30 -10.31 -13.33 0.73
N TYR A 31 -11.43 -12.62 0.46
CA TYR A 31 -11.38 -11.32 -0.21
C TYR A 31 -10.75 -10.23 0.64
N PHE A 32 -10.94 -10.31 1.97
CA PHE A 32 -10.27 -9.44 2.92
C PHE A 32 -8.76 -9.60 2.83
N CYS A 33 -8.26 -10.84 2.93
CA CYS A 33 -6.84 -11.13 2.82
C CYS A 33 -6.25 -10.76 1.46
N LEU A 34 -6.99 -11.00 0.37
CA LEU A 34 -6.52 -10.73 -0.99
C LEU A 34 -6.27 -9.26 -1.28
N GLY A 35 -6.89 -8.30 -0.60
CA GLY A 35 -6.52 -6.89 -0.77
C GLY A 35 -5.74 -6.28 0.40
N ILE A 36 -5.95 -6.72 1.65
CA ILE A 36 -5.15 -6.21 2.78
C ILE A 36 -3.70 -6.65 2.71
N ILE A 37 -3.42 -7.91 2.37
CA ILE A 37 -2.03 -8.41 2.30
C ILE A 37 -1.24 -7.63 1.25
N PRO A 38 -1.68 -7.50 -0.02
CA PRO A 38 -0.95 -6.71 -0.99
C PRO A 38 -0.98 -5.22 -0.67
N GLY A 39 -2.05 -4.67 -0.08
CA GLY A 39 -2.10 -3.27 0.35
C GLY A 39 -1.03 -2.95 1.41
N LEU A 40 -0.94 -3.76 2.46
CA LEU A 40 0.09 -3.63 3.49
C LEU A 40 1.50 -3.81 2.94
N LEU A 41 1.70 -4.80 2.05
CA LEU A 41 2.99 -5.01 1.39
C LEU A 41 3.40 -3.79 0.56
N LEU A 42 2.46 -3.20 -0.17
CA LEU A 42 2.68 -1.98 -0.96
C LEU A 42 3.09 -0.80 -0.06
N THR A 43 2.41 -0.64 1.08
CA THR A 43 2.76 0.39 2.08
C THR A 43 4.18 0.18 2.62
N LEU A 44 4.55 -1.06 2.90
CA LEU A 44 5.88 -1.39 3.42
C LEU A 44 6.98 -1.08 2.41
N ILE A 45 6.78 -1.48 1.15
CA ILE A 45 7.69 -1.15 0.03
C ILE A 45 7.82 0.37 -0.13
N PHE A 46 6.69 1.10 -0.04
CA PHE A 46 6.66 2.55 -0.10
C PHE A 46 7.51 3.20 1.00
N ILE A 47 7.34 2.79 2.26
CA ILE A 47 8.10 3.32 3.40
C ILE A 47 9.61 3.06 3.20
N LEU A 48 9.97 1.87 2.74
CA LEU A 48 11.37 1.52 2.47
C LEU A 48 11.98 2.36 1.35
N LEU A 49 11.24 2.59 0.26
CA LEU A 49 11.67 3.46 -0.83
C LEU A 49 11.88 4.91 -0.37
N LEU A 50 10.94 5.44 0.41
CA LEU A 50 11.04 6.79 0.97
C LEU A 50 12.28 6.92 1.86
N LYS A 51 12.44 6.00 2.81
CA LYS A 51 13.57 5.98 3.74
C LYS A 51 14.91 5.84 3.02
N ASN A 52 14.97 5.00 1.99
CA ASN A 52 16.17 4.84 1.17
C ASN A 52 16.52 6.11 0.39
N TYR A 53 15.51 6.81 -0.13
CA TYR A 53 15.74 8.09 -0.80
C TYR A 53 16.23 9.17 0.15
N GLU A 54 15.62 9.31 1.33
CA GLU A 54 16.07 10.24 2.38
C GLU A 54 17.52 9.96 2.76
N LEU A 55 17.87 8.68 3.01
CA LEU A 55 19.24 8.26 3.29
C LEU A 55 20.22 8.64 2.17
N LYS A 56 19.81 8.51 0.91
CA LYS A 56 20.65 8.85 -0.24
C LYS A 56 20.84 10.36 -0.38
N ASN A 57 19.81 11.16 -0.09
CA ASN A 57 19.88 12.62 -0.10
C ASN A 57 20.66 13.19 1.09
N HIS A 58 20.68 12.51 2.24
CA HIS A 58 21.40 12.96 3.44
C HIS A 58 22.90 12.62 3.43
N LYS A 59 23.35 11.80 2.46
CA LYS A 59 24.73 11.31 2.33
C LYS A 59 25.52 12.02 1.20
N ASN A 60 24.83 12.86 0.42
CA ASN A 60 25.43 13.81 -0.54
C ASN A 60 25.49 15.20 0.08
#